data_AF-A0A1G2I9L6-F1
#
_entry.id   AF-A0A1G2I9L6-F1
#
_cell.length_a   1.000
_cell.length_b   1.000
_cell.length_c   1.000
_cell.angle_alpha   90.00
_cell.angle_beta   90.00
_cell.angle_gamma   90.00
#
_symmetry.space_group_name_H-M   'P 1'
#
loop_
_entity.id
_entity.type
_entity.pdbx_description
1 polymer ?
#
loop_
_entity_poly.entity_id
_entity_poly.type
_entity_poly.pdbx_seq_one_letter_code
_entity_poly.pdbx_strand_id
1 'polypeptide(L)' 'MKKYSATYLPDEGNRKDWSKNDFETKEDALKYAMSHFCDTCKQNYADDLLKSSCMAEWWIEESEEKSQNKY' A
#
# COMPACT_ATOMS: atom_id res chain seq x y z
N MET A 1 19.58 6.27 -2.44
CA MET A 1 18.57 7.27 -2.88
C MET A 1 17.38 7.19 -1.91
N LYS A 2 16.52 8.21 -1.81
CA LYS A 2 15.27 8.05 -1.04
C LYS A 2 14.31 7.20 -1.84
N LYS A 3 13.62 6.27 -1.19
CA LYS A 3 12.57 5.44 -1.79
C LYS A 3 11.29 5.56 -0.97
N TYR A 4 10.16 5.32 -1.61
CA TYR A 4 8.85 5.32 -0.96
C TYR A 4 8.16 3.98 -1.15
N SER A 5 7.35 3.61 -0.17
CA SER A 5 6.44 2.45 -0.23
C SER A 5 4.99 2.90 -0.12
N ALA A 6 4.09 2.09 -0.67
CA ALA A 6 2.66 2.14 -0.45
C ALA A 6 2.22 0.77 0.08
N THR A 7 1.96 0.68 1.37
CA THR A 7 1.53 -0.55 2.05
C THR A 7 0.01 -0.54 2.19
N TYR A 8 -0.63 -1.62 1.76
CA TYR A 8 -2.07 -1.80 1.91
C TYR A 8 -2.38 -2.46 3.26
N LEU A 9 -3.33 -1.88 4.01
CA LEU A 9 -3.82 -2.41 5.29
C LEU A 9 -5.33 -2.73 5.11
N PRO A 10 -5.82 -3.93 5.46
CA PRO A 10 -5.26 -4.89 6.43
C PRO A 10 -4.44 -6.05 5.84
N ASP A 11 -3.39 -6.45 6.58
CA ASP A 11 -2.55 -7.65 6.34
C ASP A 11 -3.28 -8.95 6.74
N GLU A 12 -4.51 -9.14 6.25
CA GLU A 12 -5.23 -10.40 6.43
C GLU A 12 -4.82 -11.36 5.32
N GLY A 13 -4.11 -12.44 5.69
CA GLY A 13 -3.36 -13.35 4.80
C GLY A 13 -4.13 -14.08 3.69
N ASN A 14 -5.43 -13.82 3.51
CA ASN A 14 -6.22 -14.35 2.39
C ASN A 14 -6.62 -13.27 1.36
N ARG A 15 -6.22 -12.01 1.57
CA ARG A 15 -6.56 -10.90 0.68
C ARG A 15 -5.47 -10.67 -0.36
N LYS A 16 -5.84 -9.98 -1.44
CA LYS A 16 -4.86 -9.59 -2.45
C LYS A 16 -3.97 -8.51 -1.82
N ASP A 17 -2.67 -8.77 -1.76
CA ASP A 17 -1.70 -7.76 -1.37
C ASP A 17 -1.50 -6.79 -2.53
N TRP A 18 -1.83 -5.52 -2.28
CA TRP A 18 -1.61 -4.43 -3.23
C TRP A 18 -0.37 -3.62 -2.88
N SER A 19 0.38 -4.00 -1.84
CA SER A 19 1.55 -3.27 -1.38
C SER A 19 2.63 -3.22 -2.46
N LYS A 20 3.30 -2.08 -2.56
CA LYS A 20 4.40 -1.87 -3.51
C LYS A 20 5.46 -0.96 -2.91
N ASN A 21 6.72 -1.28 -3.18
CA ASN A 21 7.89 -0.53 -2.70
C ASN A 21 8.64 0.15 -3.85
N ASP A 22 9.72 0.84 -3.50
CA ASP A 22 10.73 1.40 -4.40
C ASP A 22 10.25 2.52 -5.34
N PHE A 23 9.23 3.28 -4.94
CA PHE A 23 8.83 4.50 -5.64
C PHE A 23 9.91 5.59 -5.48
N GLU A 24 10.21 6.31 -6.56
CA GLU A 24 11.18 7.41 -6.53
C GLU A 24 10.63 8.65 -5.82
N THR A 25 9.31 8.82 -5.82
CA THR A 25 8.64 9.97 -5.22
C THR A 25 7.47 9.53 -4.34
N LYS A 26 7.20 10.33 -3.30
CA LYS A 26 5.99 10.18 -2.47
C LYS A 26 4.71 10.30 -3.31
N GLU A 27 4.72 11.14 -4.34
CA GLU A 27 3.58 11.37 -5.21
C GLU A 27 3.21 10.12 -6.02
N ASP A 28 4.20 9.38 -6.52
CA ASP A 28 3.96 8.14 -7.25
C ASP A 28 3.41 7.04 -6.34
N ALA A 29 3.93 6.93 -5.11
CA ALA A 29 3.39 6.02 -4.09
C ALA A 29 1.92 6.35 -3.76
N LEU A 30 1.59 7.64 -3.61
CA LEU A 30 0.23 8.10 -3.36
C LEU A 30 -0.71 7.85 -4.55
N LYS A 31 -0.28 8.17 -5.77
CA LYS A 31 -1.05 7.90 -7.00
C LYS A 31 -1.34 6.41 -7.16
N TYR A 32 -0.36 5.57 -6.85
CA TYR A 32 -0.53 4.13 -6.87
C TYR A 32 -1.59 3.67 -5.85
N ALA A 33 -1.52 4.12 -4.59
CA ALA A 33 -2.54 3.81 -3.58
C ALA A 33 -3.94 4.26 -4.03
N MET A 34 -4.06 5.50 -4.53
CA MET A 34 -5.33 6.04 -5.05
C MET A 34 -5.88 5.24 -6.24
N SER A 35 -5.02 4.76 -7.14
CA SER A 35 -5.45 3.98 -8.31
C SER A 35 -6.08 2.63 -7.95
N HIS A 36 -5.78 2.11 -6.75
CA HIS A 36 -6.30 0.84 -6.24
C HIS A 36 -7.40 1.00 -5.19
N PHE A 37 -7.75 2.24 -4.83
CA PHE A 37 -8.73 2.54 -3.78
C PHE A 37 -10.11 1.92 -4.07
N CYS A 38 -10.62 2.04 -5.29
CA CYS A 38 -11.92 1.45 -5.63
C CYS A 38 -11.91 -0.07 -5.57
N ASP A 39 -10.84 -0.71 -6.02
CA ASP A 39 -10.77 -2.18 -6.07
C ASP A 39 -10.57 -2.78 -4.66
N THR A 40 -9.80 -2.11 -3.80
CA THR A 40 -9.68 -2.48 -2.38
C THR A 40 -11.02 -2.32 -1.65
N CYS A 41 -11.78 -1.24 -1.89
CA CYS A 41 -13.11 -1.11 -1.29
C CYS A 41 -14.14 -2.12 -1.83
N LYS A 42 -14.07 -2.50 -3.11
CA LYS A 42 -14.91 -3.60 -3.64
C LYS A 42 -14.59 -4.94 -2.97
N GLN A 43 -13.31 -5.24 -2.76
CA GLN A 43 -12.90 -6.46 -2.07
C GLN A 43 -13.40 -6.47 -0.62
N ASN A 44 -13.22 -5.38 0.11
CA ASN A 44 -13.71 -5.26 1.49
C ASN A 44 -15.25 -5.41 1.57
N TYR A 45 -15.98 -4.89 0.58
CA TYR A 45 -17.44 -5.06 0.47
C TYR A 45 -17.90 -6.49 0.20
N ALA A 46 -17.16 -7.21 -0.64
CA ALA A 46 -17.43 -8.63 -0.91
C ALA A 46 -17.18 -9.50 0.33
N ASP A 47 -16.18 -9.16 1.14
CA ASP A 47 -15.76 -9.96 2.29
C ASP A 47 -16.65 -9.75 3.54
N ASP A 48 -17.07 -8.51 3.84
CA ASP A 48 -17.97 -8.22 4.99
C ASP A 48 -18.79 -6.94 4.78
N LEU A 49 -20.02 -7.10 4.28
CA LEU A 49 -21.00 -6.03 4.01
C LEU A 49 -21.22 -5.07 5.20
N LEU A 50 -21.09 -5.54 6.44
CA LEU A 50 -21.39 -4.78 7.66
C LEU A 50 -20.15 -4.09 8.27
N LYS A 51 -18.93 -4.52 7.89
CA LYS A 51 -17.66 -3.83 8.23
C LYS A 51 -17.13 -2.92 7.14
N SER A 52 -17.88 -2.77 6.05
CA SER A 52 -17.50 -2.05 4.84
C SER A 52 -17.59 -0.53 4.93
N SER A 53 -17.24 0.08 6.05
CA SER A 53 -16.68 1.44 5.95
C SER A 53 -15.46 1.31 5.05
N CYS A 54 -15.44 2.02 3.91
CA CYS A 54 -14.34 2.03 2.93
C CYS A 54 -13.09 2.68 3.56
N MET A 55 -12.56 2.01 4.58
CA MET A 55 -11.32 2.29 5.30
C MET A 55 -10.25 1.37 4.73
N ALA A 56 -10.09 1.41 3.41
CA ALA A 56 -8.89 0.88 2.78
C ALA A 56 -7.74 1.77 3.27
N GLU A 57 -7.08 1.32 4.33
CA GLU A 57 -5.99 2.07 4.95
C GLU A 57 -4.73 1.84 4.12
N TRP A 58 -4.06 2.95 3.79
CA TRP A 58 -2.81 2.93 3.05
C TRP A 58 -1.76 3.65 3.86
N TRP A 59 -0.61 3.01 4.02
CA TRP A 59 0.54 3.59 4.69
C TRP A 59 1.60 3.95 3.65
N ILE A 60 2.00 5.23 3.61
CA ILE A 60 3.05 5.72 2.72
C ILE A 60 4.29 6.02 3.54
N GLU A 61 5.36 5.27 3.30
CA GLU A 61 6.59 5.32 4.10
C GLU A 61 7.79 5.73 3.26
N GLU A 62 8.71 6.51 3.84
CA GLU A 62 10.00 6.85 3.24
C GLU A 62 11.07 5.91 3.80
N SER A 63 11.85 5.27 2.94
CA SER A 63 13.02 4.49 3.34
C SER A 63 14.29 5.07 2.73
N GLU A 64 15.35 5.11 3.53
CA GLU A 64 16.69 5.34 3.01
C GLU A 64 17.20 4.01 2.48
N GLU A 65 17.55 3.99 1.20
CA GLU A 65 18.25 2.87 0.59
C GLU A 65 19.58 2.69 1.33
N LYS A 66 19.62 1.75 2.28
CA LYS A 66 20.86 1.38 2.96
C LYS A 66 21.79 0.83 1.89
N SER A 67 22.72 1.67 1.43
CA SER A 67 23.88 1.25 0.67
C SER A 67 24.52 0.10 1.44
N GLN A 68 24.33 -1.13 0.99
CA GLN A 68 25.00 -2.28 1.55
C GLN A 68 26.49 -2.11 1.26
N ASN A 69 27.20 -1.47 2.18
CA ASN A 69 28.65 -1.45 2.19
C ASN A 69 29.09 -2.89 2.46
N LYS A 70 29.37 -3.63 1.38
CA LYS A 70 30.12 -4.87 1.42
C LYS A 70 31.57 -4.50 1.68
N TYR A 71 32.03 -4.70 2.91
CA TYR A 71 33.44 -4.90 3.23
C TYR A 71 33.64 -6.36 3.63
#